data_AF-A0A8X7SEL8-F1
#
_entry.id   AF-A0A8X7SEL8-F1
#
_cell.length_a   1.000
_cell.length_b   1.000
_cell.length_c   1.000
_cell.angle_alpha   90.00
_cell.angle_beta   90.00
_cell.angle_gamma   90.00
#
_symmetry.space_group_name_H-M   'P 1'
#
loop_
_entity.id
_entity.type
_entity.pdbx_description
1 polymer ?
#
loop_
_entity_poly.entity_id
_entity_poly.type
_entity_poly.pdbx_seq_one_letter_code
_entity_poly.pdbx_strand_id
1 'polypeptide(L)' 'MKVVYSSLLPAMCKAGDLEFALELCKDIFTKRILVDEAIVQEVVDALVKGSKQKEAEEIVELANKDGGYFQFKLRLSSKE' A
#
# COMPACT_ATOMS: atom_id res chain seq x y z
N MET A 1 -13.91 7.56 6.04
CA MET A 1 -12.84 7.81 5.05
C MET A 1 -12.17 6.53 4.54
N LYS A 2 -12.12 5.41 5.29
CA LYS A 2 -11.61 4.09 4.82
C LYS A 2 -12.12 3.68 3.42
N VAL A 3 -13.43 3.81 3.17
CA VAL A 3 -14.08 3.41 1.91
C VAL A 3 -13.55 4.14 0.67
N VAL A 4 -13.08 5.38 0.84
CA VAL A 4 -12.55 6.18 -0.27
C VAL A 4 -11.20 5.59 -0.67
N TYR A 5 -10.29 5.42 0.28
CA TYR A 5 -8.98 4.83 0.02
C TYR A 5 -9.06 3.40 -0.53
N SER A 6 -10.00 2.58 -0.03
CA SER A 6 -10.19 1.21 -0.53
C SER A 6 -10.74 1.11 -1.95
N SER A 7 -11.27 2.18 -2.52
CA SER A 7 -11.70 2.20 -3.93
C SER A 7 -10.78 3.05 -4.80
N LEU A 8 -10.17 4.09 -4.22
CA LEU A 8 -9.28 5.01 -4.90
C LEU A 8 -7.92 4.39 -5.15
N LEU A 9 -7.31 3.70 -4.18
CA LEU A 9 -6.01 3.03 -4.36
C LEU A 9 -6.00 2.00 -5.51
N PRO A 10 -6.98 1.08 -5.61
CA PRO A 10 -7.13 0.21 -6.77
C PRO A 10 -7.26 0.97 -8.09
N ALA A 11 -8.04 2.06 -8.07
CA ALA A 11 -8.29 2.85 -9.26
C ALA A 11 -7.01 3.55 -9.74
N MET A 12 -6.21 4.12 -8.84
CA MET A 12 -4.93 4.74 -9.18
C MET A 12 -3.92 3.70 -9.68
N CYS A 13 -3.88 2.51 -9.07
CA CYS A 13 -3.04 1.40 -9.54
C CYS A 13 -3.41 0.97 -10.97
N LYS A 14 -4.71 0.88 -11.28
CA LYS A 14 -5.19 0.56 -12.64
C LYS A 14 -4.94 1.69 -13.64
N ALA A 15 -4.99 2.94 -13.18
CA ALA A 15 -4.67 4.11 -14.01
C ALA A 15 -3.17 4.20 -14.31
N GLY A 16 -2.31 3.56 -13.51
CA GLY A 16 -0.86 3.67 -13.61
C GLY A 16 -0.29 4.87 -12.83
N ASP A 17 -1.14 5.60 -12.11
CA ASP A 17 -0.78 6.72 -11.24
C ASP A 17 -0.21 6.23 -9.90
N LEU A 18 0.96 5.59 -9.99
CA LEU A 18 1.64 4.99 -8.86
C LEU A 18 2.15 6.02 -7.84
N GLU A 19 2.48 7.24 -8.28
CA GLU A 19 2.93 8.33 -7.38
C GLU A 19 1.81 8.77 -6.45
N PHE A 20 0.61 8.94 -6.99
CA PHE A 20 -0.54 9.35 -6.21
C PHE A 20 -1.03 8.22 -5.29
N ALA A 21 -0.98 6.97 -5.76
CA ALA A 21 -1.26 5.80 -4.93
C ALA A 21 -0.32 5.74 -3.71
N LEU A 22 0.96 6.05 -3.92
CA LEU A 22 1.96 6.06 -2.86
C LEU A 22 1.75 7.20 -1.85
N GLU A 23 1.46 8.42 -2.32
CA GLU A 23 1.16 9.55 -1.45
C GLU A 23 -0.08 9.26 -0.58
N LEU A 24 -1.14 8.72 -1.17
CA LEU A 24 -2.33 8.27 -0.44
C LEU A 24 -1.98 7.21 0.61
N CYS A 25 -1.12 6.25 0.26
CA CYS A 25 -0.66 5.22 1.20
C CYS A 25 0.08 5.86 2.38
N LYS A 26 1.02 6.76 2.14
CA LYS A 26 1.75 7.51 3.18
C LYS A 26 0.81 8.36 4.06
N ASP A 27 -0.20 8.97 3.47
CA ASP A 27 -1.24 9.74 4.18
C ASP A 27 -2.08 8.85 5.10
N ILE A 28 -2.45 7.63 4.65
CA ILE A 28 -3.12 6.61 5.47
C ILE A 28 -2.28 6.24 6.69
N PHE A 29 -0.97 6.01 6.51
CA PHE A 29 -0.08 5.69 7.62
C PHE A 29 0.08 6.89 8.58
N THR A 30 0.26 8.09 8.03
CA THR A 30 0.41 9.33 8.82
C THR A 30 -0.85 9.64 9.63
N LYS A 31 -2.02 9.43 9.04
CA LYS A 31 -3.33 9.63 9.70
C LYS A 31 -3.81 8.41 10.49
N ARG A 32 -3.02 7.33 10.52
CA ARG A 32 -3.33 6.06 11.18
C ARG A 32 -4.70 5.49 10.80
N ILE A 33 -5.03 5.55 9.52
CA ILE A 33 -6.29 5.05 8.97
C ILE A 33 -6.17 3.54 8.75
N LEU A 34 -7.08 2.78 9.35
CA LEU A 34 -7.21 1.34 9.08
C LEU A 34 -7.74 1.12 7.66
N VAL A 35 -6.90 0.59 6.78
CA VAL A 35 -7.31 0.07 5.46
C VAL A 35 -7.20 -1.44 5.43
N ASP A 36 -7.75 -2.09 4.40
CA ASP A 36 -7.64 -3.54 4.25
C ASP A 36 -6.25 -3.93 3.73
N GLU A 37 -5.72 -5.05 4.21
CA GLU A 37 -4.45 -5.61 3.74
C GLU A 37 -4.44 -5.77 2.22
N ALA A 38 -5.54 -6.28 1.65
CA ALA A 38 -5.68 -6.48 0.22
C ALA A 38 -5.46 -5.19 -0.59
N ILE A 39 -5.87 -4.04 -0.05
CA ILE A 39 -5.70 -2.74 -0.71
C ILE A 39 -4.23 -2.34 -0.72
N VAL A 40 -3.54 -2.46 0.43
CA VAL A 40 -2.11 -2.14 0.53
C VAL A 40 -1.31 -3.10 -0.35
N GLN A 41 -1.67 -4.38 -0.36
CA GLN A 41 -1.02 -5.41 -1.17
C GLN A 41 -1.19 -5.16 -2.67
N GLU A 42 -2.36 -4.69 -3.12
CA GLU A 42 -2.58 -4.33 -4.52
C GLU A 42 -1.73 -3.11 -4.94
N VAL A 43 -1.52 -2.15 -4.05
CA VAL A 43 -0.62 -1.00 -4.29
C VAL A 43 0.82 -1.45 -4.41
N VAL A 44 1.26 -2.33 -3.51
CA VAL A 44 2.61 -2.93 -3.56
C VAL A 44 2.80 -3.71 -4.86
N ASP A 45 1.83 -4.54 -5.26
CA ASP A 45 1.88 -5.31 -6.51
C ASP A 45 1.95 -4.39 -7.74
N ALA A 46 1.12 -3.34 -7.78
CA ALA A 46 1.13 -2.36 -8.84
C ALA A 46 2.44 -1.57 -8.93
N LEU A 47 3.04 -1.21 -7.79
CA LEU A 47 4.35 -0.56 -7.72
C LEU A 47 5.46 -1.48 -8.24
N VAL A 48 5.44 -2.76 -7.84
CA VAL A 48 6.38 -3.77 -8.34
C VAL A 48 6.24 -3.93 -9.86
N LYS A 49 5.01 -4.04 -10.36
CA LYS A 49 4.71 -4.14 -11.79
C LYS A 49 5.11 -2.87 -12.56
N GLY A 50 5.02 -1.71 -11.91
CA GLY A 50 5.46 -0.42 -12.44
C GLY A 50 6.97 -0.16 -12.35
N SER A 51 7.79 -1.17 -12.03
CA SER A 51 9.24 -1.04 -11.82
C SER A 51 9.64 -0.08 -10.67
N LYS A 52 8.71 0.25 -9.78
CA LYS A 52 8.94 1.06 -8.58
C LYS A 52 9.12 0.17 -7.34
N GLN A 53 10.04 -0.81 -7.42
CA GLN A 53 10.28 -1.77 -6.33
C GLN A 53 10.72 -1.10 -5.02
N LYS A 54 11.57 -0.06 -5.08
CA LYS A 54 12.01 0.67 -3.88
C LYS A 54 10.84 1.29 -3.11
N GLU A 55 9.91 1.90 -3.84
CA GLU A 55 8.70 2.48 -3.27
C GLU A 55 7.82 1.40 -2.64
N ALA A 56 7.68 0.25 -3.30
CA ALA A 56 6.93 -0.89 -2.77
C ALA A 56 7.53 -1.41 -1.45
N GLU A 57 8.86 -1.51 -1.39
CA GLU A 57 9.59 -1.94 -0.20
C GLU A 57 9.44 -0.94 0.96
N GLU A 58 9.51 0.37 0.67
CA GLU A 58 9.30 1.43 1.67
C GLU A 58 7.89 1.35 2.30
N ILE A 59 6.86 1.09 1.48
CA ILE A 59 5.49 0.90 1.97
C ILE A 59 5.39 -0.32 2.89
N VAL A 60 6.04 -1.44 2.55
CA VAL A 60 6.04 -2.65 3.37
C VAL A 60 6.81 -2.43 4.67
N GLU A 61 7.93 -1.73 4.63
CA GLU A 61 8.68 -1.36 5.82
C GLU A 61 7.88 -0.42 6.73
N LEU A 62 7.20 0.59 6.17
CA LEU A 62 6.30 1.47 6.91
C LEU A 62 5.17 0.69 7.58
N ALA A 63 4.56 -0.26 6.87
CA ALA A 63 3.52 -1.13 7.43
C ALA A 63 4.04 -2.04 8.55
N ASN A 64 5.29 -2.53 8.47
CA ASN A 64 5.91 -3.34 9.50
C ASN A 64 6.39 -2.52 10.71
N LYS A 65 6.91 -1.32 10.46
CA LYS A 65 7.47 -0.43 11.50
C LYS A 65 6.40 0.24 12.34
N ASP A 66 5.28 0.62 11.73
CA ASP A 66 4.08 1.10 12.43
C ASP A 66 3.20 -0.09 12.91
N GLY A 67 3.86 -1.10 13.49
CA GLY A 67 3.30 -2.39 13.93
C GLY A 67 2.22 -2.34 15.01
N GLY A 68 1.53 -1.20 15.17
CA GLY A 68 0.38 -1.01 16.06
C GLY A 68 -0.97 -0.83 15.35
N TYR A 69 -1.04 -0.57 14.04
CA TYR A 69 -2.30 -0.21 13.36
C TYR A 69 -2.84 -1.24 12.36
N PHE A 70 -2.12 -2.31 12.10
CA PHE A 70 -2.59 -3.42 11.26
C PHE A 70 -2.34 -4.73 11.99
N GLN A 71 -3.41 -5.46 12.31
CA GLN A 71 -3.30 -6.85 12.77
C GLN A 71 -3.07 -7.80 11.58
N PHE A 72 -2.39 -7.33 10.52
CA PHE A 72 -2.21 -8.04 9.28
C PHE A 72 -0.74 -8.34 9.06
N LYS A 73 -0.47 -9.63 8.98
CA LYS A 73 0.86 -10.20 8.77
C LYS A 73 1.15 -10.11 7.27
N LEU A 74 1.41 -8.91 6.77
CA LEU A 74 1.75 -8.68 5.37
C LEU A 74 3.05 -9.44 5.07
N ARG A 75 2.93 -10.63 4.46
CA ARG A 75 4.07 -11.36 3.94
C ARG A 75 4.45 -10.70 2.61
N LEU A 76 5.66 -10.15 2.55
CA LEU A 76 6.44 -10.17 1.31
C LEU A 76 6.59 -11.65 0.94
N SER A 77 5.63 -12.19 0.20
CA SER A 77 5.80 -13.51 -0.38
C SER A 77 6.77 -13.33 -1.54
N SER A 78 8.07 -13.26 -1.22
CA SER A 78 9.08 -13.93 -2.03
C SER A 78 8.57 -15.34 -2.26
N LYS A 79 8.00 -15.57 -3.44
CA LYS A 79 7.97 -16.88 -4.05
C LYS A 79 8.58 -16.71 -5.43
N GLU A 80 9.85 -17.13 -5.46
CA GLU A 80 10.59 -17.82 -6.51
C GLU A 80 10.03 -17.76 -7.94
#